data_AF-A0A0F3GT39-F1
#
_entry.id   AF-A0A0F3GT39-F1
#
_cell.length_a   1.000
_cell.length_b   1.000
_cell.length_c   1.000
_cell.angle_alpha   90.00
_cell.angle_beta   90.00
_cell.angle_gamma   90.00
#
_symmetry.space_group_name_H-M   'P 1'
#
loop_
_entity.id
_entity.type
_entity.pdbx_description
1 polymer ?
#
loop_
_entity_poly.entity_id
_entity_poly.type
_entity_poly.pdbx_seq_one_letter_code
_entity_poly.pdbx_strand_id
1 'polypeptide(L)'
;HGVVDLSERLTLREFAGVIAHSRLMVCNDSAPMHVAACEGVPTVAVFGPSKSVETAPYGDIHTVVEKDFPCRYSCDEAACHHRRHHACMLDISVQDVFDALKKKEELQLKSKPAIM
;
A
#
# COMPACT_ATOMS: atom_id res chain seq x y z
N HIS A 1 2.37 6.69 -21.36
CA HIS A 1 1.75 5.51 -20.73
C HIS A 1 0.27 5.80 -20.51
N GLY A 2 -0.62 4.85 -20.79
CA GLY A 2 -2.07 5.01 -20.59
C GLY A 2 -2.52 4.46 -19.23
N VAL A 3 -3.64 4.98 -18.72
CA VAL A 3 -4.33 4.45 -17.53
C VAL A 3 -5.47 3.55 -18.02
N VAL A 4 -5.65 2.39 -17.38
CA VAL A 4 -6.74 1.46 -17.66
C VAL A 4 -7.60 1.33 -16.41
N ASP A 5 -8.90 1.57 -16.55
CA ASP A 5 -9.86 1.40 -15.46
C ASP A 5 -10.50 0.00 -15.52
N LEU A 6 -10.23 -0.80 -14.49
CA LEU A 6 -10.74 -2.16 -14.30
C LEU A 6 -11.72 -2.26 -13.12
N SER A 7 -12.12 -1.12 -12.53
CA SER A 7 -13.03 -1.07 -11.38
C SER A 7 -14.36 -1.71 -11.72
N GLU A 8 -14.87 -2.59 -10.86
CA GLU A 8 -16.14 -3.33 -11.05
C GLU A 8 -16.20 -4.24 -12.29
N ARG A 9 -15.06 -4.49 -12.95
CA ARG A 9 -14.99 -5.29 -14.19
C ARG A 9 -14.33 -6.65 -14.03
N LEU A 10 -13.85 -6.96 -12.83
CA LEU A 10 -13.10 -8.17 -12.53
C LEU A 10 -13.82 -8.97 -11.45
N THR A 11 -13.89 -10.28 -11.63
CA THR A 11 -14.10 -11.21 -10.51
C THR A 11 -12.90 -11.18 -9.57
N LEU A 12 -13.07 -11.68 -8.33
CA LEU A 12 -11.95 -11.77 -7.37
C LEU A 12 -10.77 -12.57 -7.94
N ARG A 13 -11.04 -13.63 -8.72
CA ARG A 13 -9.99 -14.46 -9.34
C ARG A 13 -9.24 -13.70 -10.44
N GLU A 14 -9.95 -12.96 -11.29
CA GLU A 14 -9.31 -12.14 -12.33
C GLU A 14 -8.49 -11.01 -11.71
N PHE A 15 -9.01 -10.39 -10.64
CA PHE A 15 -8.29 -9.38 -9.88
C PHE A 15 -6.97 -9.91 -9.30
N ALA A 16 -6.98 -11.09 -8.66
CA ALA A 16 -5.77 -11.74 -8.20
C ALA A 16 -4.78 -12.03 -9.35
N GLY A 17 -5.28 -12.48 -10.51
CA GLY A 17 -4.45 -12.69 -11.70
C GLY A 17 -3.80 -11.41 -12.22
N VAL A 18 -4.54 -10.29 -12.26
CA VAL A 18 -3.98 -8.98 -12.63
C VAL A 18 -2.89 -8.55 -11.66
N ILE A 19 -3.12 -8.73 -10.35
CA ILE A 19 -2.13 -8.41 -9.34
C ILE A 19 -0.87 -9.28 -9.52
N ALA A 20 -1.00 -10.59 -9.66
CA ALA A 20 0.12 -11.53 -9.83
C ALA A 20 1.06 -11.17 -10.99
N HIS A 21 0.54 -10.51 -12.04
CA HIS A 21 1.31 -10.03 -13.18
C HIS A 21 1.78 -8.58 -13.07
N SER A 22 1.49 -7.90 -11.97
CA SER A 22 1.90 -6.51 -11.71
C SER A 22 3.31 -6.44 -11.15
N ARG A 23 4.09 -5.43 -11.55
CA ARG A 23 5.45 -5.22 -11.03
C ARG A 23 5.46 -4.75 -9.58
N LEU A 24 4.45 -3.96 -9.21
CA LEU A 24 4.34 -3.25 -7.95
C LEU A 24 2.87 -2.88 -7.74
N MET A 25 2.41 -2.87 -6.50
CA MET A 25 1.08 -2.41 -6.13
C MET A 25 1.14 -1.20 -5.20
N VAL A 26 0.23 -0.25 -5.43
CA VAL A 26 -0.02 0.89 -4.52
C VAL A 26 -1.47 0.81 -4.08
N CYS A 27 -1.71 0.82 -2.77
CA CYS A 27 -3.07 0.70 -2.23
C CYS A 27 -3.18 1.39 -0.86
N ASN A 28 -4.42 1.57 -0.40
CA ASN A 28 -4.71 1.83 1.00
C ASN A 28 -4.78 0.52 1.81
N ASP A 29 -5.04 0.63 3.11
CA ASP A 29 -5.39 -0.50 3.98
C ASP A 29 -6.78 -1.06 3.61
N SER A 30 -6.80 -2.00 2.67
CA SER A 30 -8.00 -2.73 2.25
C SER A 30 -7.65 -4.12 1.71
N ALA A 31 -8.65 -4.99 1.51
CA ALA A 31 -8.46 -6.36 1.04
C ALA A 31 -7.49 -6.54 -0.16
N PRO A 32 -7.51 -5.68 -1.20
CA PRO A 32 -6.49 -5.62 -2.26
C PRO A 32 -5.03 -5.76 -1.80
N MET A 33 -4.67 -5.10 -0.70
CA MET A 33 -3.33 -5.14 -0.12
C MET A 33 -2.88 -6.56 0.25
N HIS A 34 -3.79 -7.33 0.87
CA HIS A 34 -3.51 -8.70 1.29
C HIS A 34 -3.46 -9.66 0.11
N VAL A 35 -4.29 -9.44 -0.92
CA VAL A 35 -4.20 -10.22 -2.17
C VAL A 35 -2.81 -10.05 -2.79
N ALA A 36 -2.28 -8.83 -2.85
CA ALA A 36 -0.92 -8.60 -3.35
C ALA A 36 0.17 -9.26 -2.51
N ALA A 37 0.02 -9.28 -1.19
CA ALA A 37 0.92 -10.02 -0.31
C ALA A 37 0.90 -11.52 -0.61
N CYS A 38 -0.29 -12.11 -0.80
CA CYS A 38 -0.44 -13.52 -1.16
C CYS A 38 0.18 -13.85 -2.53
N GLU A 39 0.06 -12.97 -3.51
CA GLU A 39 0.64 -13.15 -4.85
C GLU A 39 2.15 -12.82 -4.91
N GLY A 40 2.77 -12.44 -3.78
CA GLY A 40 4.20 -12.09 -3.72
C GLY A 40 4.56 -10.81 -4.46
N VAL A 41 3.59 -9.91 -4.67
CA VAL A 41 3.77 -8.64 -5.37
C VAL A 41 4.21 -7.58 -4.36
N PRO A 42 5.34 -6.90 -4.57
CA PRO A 42 5.75 -5.83 -3.68
C PRO A 42 4.70 -4.71 -3.63
N THR A 43 4.36 -4.29 -2.42
CA THR A 43 3.24 -3.38 -2.15
C THR A 43 3.73 -2.17 -1.39
N VAL A 44 3.29 -0.99 -1.81
CA VAL A 44 3.37 0.26 -1.04
C VAL A 44 1.95 0.56 -0.54
N ALA A 45 1.72 0.34 0.75
CA ALA A 45 0.42 0.48 1.38
C ALA A 45 0.35 1.77 2.20
N VAL A 46 -0.69 2.57 1.99
CA VAL A 46 -0.88 3.86 2.68
C VAL A 46 -1.82 3.69 3.86
N PHE A 47 -1.34 4.05 5.06
CA PHE A 47 -2.06 3.91 6.33
C PHE A 47 -2.26 5.27 6.98
N GLY A 48 -3.52 5.59 7.29
CA GLY A 48 -3.92 6.80 8.01
C GLY A 48 -4.39 6.48 9.43
N PRO A 49 -5.70 6.36 9.67
CA PRO A 49 -6.23 6.06 11.01
C PRO A 49 -5.93 4.62 11.45
N SER A 50 -6.06 3.66 10.53
CA SER A 50 -5.79 2.24 10.79
C SER A 50 -4.35 1.99 11.24
N LYS A 51 -4.18 0.95 12.05
CA LYS A 51 -2.89 0.59 12.63
C LYS A 51 -2.20 -0.49 11.79
N SER A 52 -1.14 -0.09 11.11
CA SER A 52 -0.32 -1.00 10.32
C SER A 52 0.31 -2.14 11.15
N VAL A 53 0.55 -1.93 12.44
CA VAL A 53 1.02 -2.99 13.35
C VAL A 53 0.03 -4.15 13.50
N GLU A 54 -1.24 -3.94 13.15
CA GLU A 54 -2.31 -4.96 13.24
C GLU A 54 -2.57 -5.62 11.88
N THR A 55 -2.58 -4.83 10.78
CA THR A 55 -3.09 -5.29 9.47
C THR A 55 -2.13 -5.07 8.30
N ALA A 56 -0.87 -4.67 8.51
CA ALA A 56 0.10 -4.53 7.42
C ALA A 56 0.20 -5.81 6.56
N PRO A 57 0.54 -5.66 5.26
CA PRO A 57 0.72 -6.81 4.38
C PRO A 57 1.81 -7.73 4.92
N TYR A 58 1.54 -9.03 4.95
CA TYR A 58 2.44 -10.02 5.51
C TYR A 58 3.70 -10.18 4.65
N GLY A 59 4.88 -10.13 5.28
CA GLY A 59 6.17 -10.35 4.64
C GLY A 59 6.99 -9.08 4.43
N ASP A 60 8.27 -9.26 4.11
CA ASP A 60 9.26 -8.16 4.17
C ASP A 60 9.39 -7.38 2.86
N ILE A 61 8.71 -7.82 1.80
CA ILE A 61 8.78 -7.20 0.47
C ILE A 61 7.87 -5.99 0.33
N HIS A 62 7.11 -5.62 1.36
CA HIS A 62 6.16 -4.51 1.35
C HIS A 62 6.73 -3.26 2.03
N THR A 63 6.04 -2.13 1.90
CA THR A 63 6.38 -0.87 2.57
C THR A 63 5.08 -0.20 2.98
N VAL A 64 5.01 0.17 4.25
CA VAL A 64 3.93 0.98 4.79
C VAL A 64 4.34 2.44 4.72
N VAL A 65 3.48 3.28 4.14
CA VAL A 65 3.61 4.74 4.15
C VAL A 65 2.58 5.28 5.11
N GLU A 66 3.08 5.85 6.20
CA GLU A 66 2.26 6.46 7.25
C GLU A 66 3.06 7.58 7.91
N LYS A 67 2.37 8.46 8.63
CA LYS A 67 2.98 9.50 9.44
C LYS A 67 2.81 9.16 10.92
N ASP A 68 3.81 9.54 11.71
CA ASP A 68 3.73 9.39 13.16
C ASP A 68 2.80 10.47 13.73
N PHE A 69 1.66 10.00 14.26
CA PHE A 69 0.67 10.82 14.91
C PHE A 69 0.28 10.13 16.21
N PRO A 70 0.51 10.74 17.40
CA PRO A 70 0.22 10.10 18.68
C PRO A 70 -1.23 9.62 18.82
N CYS A 71 -2.18 10.30 18.19
CA CYS A 71 -3.59 9.89 18.23
C CYS A 71 -3.89 8.59 17.46
N ARG A 72 -2.99 8.09 16.61
CA ARG A 72 -3.17 6.82 15.88
C ARG A 72 -3.11 5.61 16.83
N TYR A 73 -2.29 5.66 17.87
CA TYR A 73 -2.17 4.55 18.83
C TYR A 73 -3.46 4.26 19.60
N SER A 74 -4.32 5.28 19.75
CA SER A 74 -5.62 5.19 20.44
C SER A 74 -6.77 5.73 19.57
N CYS A 75 -6.69 5.55 18.25
CA CYS A 75 -7.71 6.05 17.33
C CYS A 75 -9.03 5.29 17.52
N ASP A 76 -10.16 6.01 17.55
CA ASP A 76 -11.51 5.42 17.55
C ASP A 76 -11.88 4.87 16.15
N GLU A 77 -11.24 5.38 15.08
CA GLU A 77 -11.49 5.07 13.66
C GLU A 77 -12.92 5.37 13.16
N ALA A 78 -13.95 5.16 13.98
CA ALA A 78 -15.35 5.53 13.72
C ALA A 78 -15.60 7.04 13.89
N ALA A 79 -14.85 7.71 14.77
CA ALA A 79 -14.95 9.15 15.01
C ALA A 79 -13.58 9.79 15.28
N CYS A 80 -13.14 10.69 14.40
CA CYS A 80 -11.88 11.41 14.60
C CYS A 80 -12.09 12.69 15.43
N HIS A 81 -11.65 12.65 16.69
CA HIS A 81 -11.71 13.77 17.65
C HIS A 81 -10.47 14.68 17.66
N HIS A 82 -9.52 14.45 16.77
CA HIS A 82 -8.31 15.27 16.69
C HIS A 82 -8.61 16.64 16.06
N ARG A 83 -8.05 17.72 16.63
CA ARG A 83 -8.31 19.10 16.17
C ARG A 83 -8.05 19.29 14.68
N ARG A 84 -6.93 18.75 14.18
CA ARG A 84 -6.69 18.61 12.74
C ARG A 84 -7.28 17.27 12.32
N HIS A 85 -8.55 17.30 11.90
CA HIS A 85 -9.31 16.11 11.54
C HIS A 85 -8.60 15.34 10.41
N HIS A 86 -8.40 14.03 10.60
CA HIS A 86 -7.70 13.14 9.67
C HIS A 86 -6.31 13.60 9.20
N ALA A 87 -5.60 14.43 9.98
CA ALA A 87 -4.24 14.84 9.64
C ALA A 87 -3.29 13.65 9.43
N CYS A 88 -3.52 12.53 10.12
CA CYS A 88 -2.77 11.28 9.93
C CYS A 88 -2.80 10.74 8.49
N MET A 89 -3.87 11.02 7.75
CA MET A 89 -4.01 10.66 6.34
C MET A 89 -3.68 11.86 5.43
N LEU A 90 -4.17 13.05 5.77
CA LEU A 90 -4.05 14.24 4.93
C LEU A 90 -2.61 14.79 4.84
N ASP A 91 -1.77 14.53 5.83
CA ASP A 91 -0.37 14.94 5.83
C ASP A 91 0.54 13.93 5.10
N ILE A 92 0.00 12.80 4.61
CA ILE A 92 0.71 11.90 3.70
C ILE A 92 0.67 12.53 2.30
N SER A 93 1.82 12.96 1.83
CA SER A 93 1.94 13.58 0.52
C SER A 93 2.07 12.53 -0.59
N VAL A 94 1.73 12.93 -1.81
CA VAL A 94 2.02 12.15 -3.02
C VAL A 94 3.53 11.83 -3.11
N GLN A 95 4.39 12.77 -2.69
CA GLN A 95 5.84 12.58 -2.71
C GLN A 95 6.29 11.45 -1.75
N ASP A 96 5.70 11.36 -0.56
CA ASP A 96 6.00 10.28 0.39
C ASP A 96 5.75 8.89 -0.23
N VAL A 97 4.65 8.76 -0.98
CA VAL A 97 4.32 7.53 -1.70
C VAL A 97 5.30 7.30 -2.85
N PHE A 98 5.56 8.31 -3.69
CA PHE A 98 6.49 8.20 -4.82
C PHE A 98 7.91 7.82 -4.40
N ASP A 99 8.41 8.35 -3.30
CA ASP A 99 9.75 8.01 -2.78
C ASP A 99 9.81 6.55 -2.32
N ALA A 100 8.74 6.05 -1.68
CA ALA A 100 8.62 4.63 -1.34
C ALA A 100 8.59 3.74 -2.59
N LEU A 101 7.88 4.15 -3.65
CA LEU A 101 7.85 3.40 -4.93
C LEU A 101 9.23 3.36 -5.57
N LYS A 102 9.92 4.50 -5.70
CA LYS A 102 11.26 4.55 -6.29
C LYS A 102 12.24 3.65 -5.57
N LYS A 103 12.26 3.73 -4.23
CA LYS A 103 13.11 2.87 -3.40
C LYS A 103 12.83 1.38 -3.64
N LYS A 104 11.56 0.99 -3.76
CA LYS A 104 11.14 -0.39 -4.08
C LYS A 104 11.58 -0.83 -5.47
N GLU A 105 11.36 0.01 -6.49
CA GLU A 105 11.76 -0.30 -7.87
C GLU A 105 13.28 -0.47 -7.99
N GLU A 106 14.07 0.38 -7.33
CA GLU A 106 15.52 0.27 -7.28
C GLU A 106 15.98 -1.03 -6.61
N LEU A 107 15.31 -1.45 -5.53
CA LEU A 107 15.60 -2.72 -4.86
C LEU A 107 15.26 -3.91 -5.75
N GLN A 108 14.13 -3.89 -6.45
CA GLN A 108 13.72 -4.93 -7.41
C GLN A 108 14.68 -5.05 -8.60
N LEU A 109 15.21 -3.92 -9.09
CA LEU A 109 16.21 -3.93 -10.17
C LEU A 109 17.54 -4.57 -9.73
N LYS A 110 17.92 -4.39 -8.46
CA LYS A 110 19.16 -4.95 -7.89
C LYS A 110 19.05 -6.43 -7.55
N SER A 111 17.85 -6.92 -7.24
CA SER A 111 17.60 -8.30 -6.83
C SER A 111 17.13 -9.22 -7.96
N LYS A 112 16.80 -8.68 -9.14
CA LYS A 112 16.62 -9.52 -10.34
C LYS A 112 17.96 -10.16 -10.71
N PRO A 113 18.06 -11.50 -10.77
CA PRO A 113 19.23 -12.11 -11.39
C PRO A 113 19.31 -11.61 -12.83
N ALA A 114 20.51 -11.25 -13.29
CA ALA A 114 20.76 -11.06 -14.70
C ALA A 114 20.28 -12.34 -15.40
N ILE A 115 19.26 -12.21 -16.24
CA ILE A 115 18.73 -13.33 -17.01
C ILE A 115 19.91 -13.86 -17.84
N MET A 116 20.36 -15.08 -17.54
CA MET A 116 21.25 -15.88 -18.38
C MET A 116 20.41 -16.66 -19.38
#